data_AF-A0A5Y4TKZ2-F1
#
_entry.id   AF-A0A5Y4TKZ2-F1
#
_cell.length_a   1.000
_cell.length_b   1.000
_cell.length_c   1.000
_cell.angle_alpha   90.00
_cell.angle_beta   90.00
_cell.angle_gamma   90.00
#
_symmetry.space_group_name_H-M   'P 1'
#
loop_
_entity.id
_entity.type
_entity.pdbx_description
1 polymer ?
#
loop_
_entity_poly.entity_id
_entity_poly.type
_entity_poly.pdbx_seq_one_letter_code
_entity_poly.pdbx_strand_id
1 'polypeptide(L)'
;LTVEINALKQKLEVSREIGELKEVITDKQQEKNDIVKSIKINRDYVVKTPGNIYSNIKEMFKVFVKNVLDKNGLLTTEQNKEGHLEYWAGLVNNQGQQTSESDGHSYQKILCMGYDISVVSSYLDKNFIRFIYHDGGLETLDDRKKNNFLEFIDWYSNLMGFQYILTLIDTDLPPDYKFADDDIVKVLHDDGNDGLLFKMAPW
;
A
#
# COMPACT_ATOMS: atom_id res chain seq x y z
N LEU A 1 -68.95 -3.49 2.83
CA LEU A 1 -68.73 -4.95 3.07
C LEU A 1 -67.60 -5.53 2.22
N THR A 2 -67.75 -5.89 0.94
CA THR A 2 -66.68 -6.57 0.15
C THR A 2 -65.43 -5.70 -0.06
N VAL A 3 -65.60 -4.40 -0.29
CA VAL A 3 -64.50 -3.44 -0.46
C VAL A 3 -63.72 -3.24 0.85
N GLU A 4 -64.40 -3.14 1.99
CA GLU A 4 -63.77 -3.02 3.31
C GLU A 4 -63.03 -4.29 3.71
N ILE A 5 -63.58 -5.47 3.41
CA ILE A 5 -62.91 -6.76 3.65
C ILE A 5 -61.62 -6.86 2.82
N ASN A 6 -61.64 -6.45 1.55
CA ASN A 6 -60.44 -6.45 0.71
C ASN A 6 -59.38 -5.45 1.20
N ALA A 7 -59.80 -4.26 1.64
CA ALA A 7 -58.88 -3.27 2.22
C ALA A 7 -58.23 -3.77 3.54
N LEU A 8 -58.99 -4.49 4.38
CA LEU A 8 -58.47 -5.11 5.60
C LEU A 8 -57.49 -6.26 5.29
N LYS A 9 -57.78 -7.08 4.27
CA LYS A 9 -56.86 -8.14 3.82
C LYS A 9 -55.53 -7.57 3.31
N GLN A 10 -55.58 -6.50 2.50
CA GLN A 10 -54.37 -5.86 2.00
C GLN A 10 -53.54 -5.24 3.13
N LYS A 11 -54.18 -4.62 4.14
CA LYS A 11 -53.47 -4.13 5.34
C LYS A 11 -52.81 -5.25 6.13
N LEU A 12 -53.47 -6.39 6.26
CA LEU A 12 -52.93 -7.56 6.95
C LEU A 12 -51.71 -8.14 6.22
N GLU A 13 -51.78 -8.23 4.90
CA GLU A 13 -50.68 -8.70 4.04
C GLU A 13 -49.45 -7.81 4.15
N VAL A 14 -49.62 -6.49 4.02
CA VAL A 14 -48.53 -5.51 4.22
C VAL A 14 -47.95 -5.61 5.63
N SER A 15 -48.80 -5.80 6.66
CA SER A 15 -48.31 -5.97 8.04
C SER A 15 -47.47 -7.23 8.22
N ARG A 16 -47.81 -8.33 7.51
CA ARG A 16 -47.03 -9.57 7.52
C ARG A 16 -45.69 -9.36 6.83
N GLU A 17 -45.67 -8.75 5.64
CA GLU A 17 -44.44 -8.43 4.91
C GLU A 17 -43.50 -7.54 5.74
N ILE A 18 -44.04 -6.52 6.43
CA ILE A 18 -43.25 -5.69 7.36
C ILE A 18 -42.65 -6.53 8.49
N GLY A 19 -43.40 -7.50 9.03
CA GLY A 19 -42.90 -8.42 10.05
C GLY A 19 -41.72 -9.25 9.54
N GLU A 20 -41.88 -9.89 8.38
CA GLU A 20 -40.85 -10.70 7.74
C GLU A 20 -39.60 -9.87 7.41
N LEU A 21 -39.77 -8.67 6.87
CA LEU A 21 -38.65 -7.76 6.60
C LEU A 21 -37.91 -7.35 7.87
N LYS A 22 -38.60 -7.16 9.00
CA LYS A 22 -37.97 -6.84 10.29
C LYS A 22 -37.14 -8.02 10.82
N GLU A 23 -37.62 -9.24 10.68
CA GLU A 23 -36.87 -10.45 11.04
C GLU A 23 -35.60 -10.55 10.20
N VAL A 24 -35.72 -10.41 8.88
CA VAL A 24 -34.57 -10.42 7.95
C VAL A 24 -33.56 -9.31 8.29
N ILE A 25 -34.02 -8.10 8.59
CA ILE A 25 -33.13 -7.00 9.01
C ILE A 25 -32.38 -7.37 10.30
N THR A 26 -33.07 -7.97 11.26
CA THR A 26 -32.46 -8.39 12.54
C THR A 26 -31.40 -9.45 12.31
N ASP A 27 -31.70 -10.47 11.51
CA ASP A 27 -30.76 -11.54 11.16
C ASP A 27 -29.53 -11.00 10.42
N LYS A 28 -29.74 -10.11 9.44
CA LYS A 28 -28.65 -9.47 8.70
C LYS A 28 -27.78 -8.58 9.59
N GLN A 29 -28.38 -7.90 10.56
CA GLN A 29 -27.63 -7.10 11.53
C GLN A 29 -26.77 -7.99 12.44
N GLN A 30 -27.28 -9.15 12.84
CA GLN A 30 -26.53 -10.13 13.63
C GLN A 30 -25.36 -10.71 12.82
N GLU A 31 -25.61 -11.14 11.58
CA GLU A 31 -24.58 -11.65 10.65
C GLU A 31 -23.47 -10.62 10.44
N LYS A 32 -23.83 -9.35 10.19
CA LYS A 32 -22.87 -8.24 10.10
C LYS A 32 -22.02 -8.13 11.36
N ASN A 33 -22.64 -8.15 12.53
CA ASN A 33 -21.92 -7.99 13.80
C ASN A 33 -20.91 -9.13 14.03
N ASP A 34 -21.25 -10.36 13.63
CA ASP A 34 -20.37 -11.51 13.80
C ASP A 34 -19.21 -11.52 12.80
N ILE A 35 -19.43 -11.03 11.58
CA ILE A 35 -18.35 -10.76 10.61
C ILE A 35 -17.39 -9.69 11.16
N VAL A 36 -17.92 -8.57 11.67
CA VAL A 36 -17.11 -7.48 12.23
C VAL A 36 -16.25 -7.96 13.40
N LYS A 37 -16.79 -8.79 14.29
CA LYS A 37 -16.01 -9.41 15.37
C LYS A 37 -14.92 -10.34 14.83
N SER A 38 -15.25 -11.16 13.83
CA SER A 38 -14.30 -12.10 13.22
C SER A 38 -13.11 -11.36 12.58
N ILE A 39 -13.37 -10.25 11.88
CA ILE A 39 -12.35 -9.37 11.32
C ILE A 39 -11.43 -8.85 12.43
N LYS A 40 -11.99 -8.37 13.55
CA LYS A 40 -11.22 -7.86 14.68
C LYS A 40 -10.30 -8.91 15.28
N ILE A 41 -10.82 -10.12 15.50
CA ILE A 41 -10.07 -11.24 16.08
C ILE A 41 -8.92 -11.62 15.16
N ASN A 42 -9.18 -11.78 13.86
CA ASN A 42 -8.15 -12.12 12.88
C ASN A 42 -7.08 -11.03 12.79
N ARG A 43 -7.48 -9.77 12.71
CA ARG A 43 -6.57 -8.62 12.69
C ARG A 43 -5.69 -8.62 13.94
N ASP A 44 -6.28 -8.71 15.12
CA ASP A 44 -5.53 -8.70 16.39
C ASP A 44 -4.52 -9.85 16.45
N TYR A 45 -4.89 -11.04 15.99
CA TYR A 45 -3.98 -12.18 15.88
C TYR A 45 -2.81 -11.86 14.93
N VAL A 46 -3.08 -11.37 13.72
CA VAL A 46 -2.05 -11.04 12.73
C VAL A 46 -1.13 -9.92 13.23
N VAL A 47 -1.68 -8.85 13.83
CA VAL A 47 -0.89 -7.69 14.28
C VAL A 47 -0.02 -8.03 15.49
N LYS A 48 -0.44 -8.94 16.36
CA LYS A 48 0.27 -9.29 17.60
C LYS A 48 1.21 -10.48 17.47
N THR A 49 1.08 -11.31 16.42
CA THR A 49 1.92 -12.49 16.21
C THR A 49 3.29 -12.08 15.68
N PRO A 50 4.39 -12.25 16.45
CA PRO A 50 5.73 -11.92 16.00
C PRO A 50 6.24 -12.91 14.94
N GLY A 51 7.10 -12.43 14.05
CA GLY A 51 7.75 -13.26 13.01
C GLY A 51 6.81 -13.70 11.88
N ASN A 52 5.55 -13.26 11.88
CA ASN A 52 4.69 -13.45 10.72
C ASN A 52 5.03 -12.42 9.63
N ILE A 53 4.54 -12.67 8.41
CA ILE A 53 4.76 -11.81 7.25
C ILE A 53 4.39 -10.34 7.54
N TYR A 54 3.26 -10.10 8.21
CA TYR A 54 2.82 -8.73 8.51
C TYR A 54 3.78 -7.99 9.46
N SER A 55 4.29 -8.67 10.49
CA SER A 55 5.29 -8.11 11.39
C SER A 55 6.61 -7.84 10.67
N ASN A 56 7.04 -8.73 9.76
CA ASN A 56 8.24 -8.54 8.95
C ASN A 56 8.10 -7.33 8.03
N ILE A 57 6.93 -7.15 7.39
CA ILE A 57 6.64 -5.97 6.56
C ILE A 57 6.76 -4.69 7.40
N LYS A 58 6.18 -4.68 8.60
CA LYS A 58 6.24 -3.52 9.51
C LYS A 58 7.67 -3.17 9.93
N GLU A 59 8.47 -4.18 10.24
CA GLU A 59 9.87 -4.00 10.64
C GLU A 59 10.70 -3.50 9.46
N MET A 60 10.52 -4.10 8.28
CA MET A 60 11.23 -3.66 7.09
C MET A 60 10.86 -2.26 6.65
N PHE A 61 9.58 -1.89 6.76
CA PHE A 61 9.15 -0.53 6.45
C PHE A 61 9.80 0.49 7.38
N LYS A 62 9.92 0.18 8.68
CA LYS A 62 10.65 1.02 9.64
C LYS A 62 12.13 1.15 9.29
N VAL A 63 12.77 0.04 8.92
CA VAL A 63 14.17 0.03 8.50
C VAL A 63 14.36 0.92 7.27
N PHE A 64 13.51 0.76 6.25
CA PHE A 64 13.52 1.59 5.05
C PHE A 64 13.39 3.07 5.38
N VAL A 65 12.33 3.46 6.10
CA VAL A 65 12.07 4.86 6.44
C VAL A 65 13.21 5.46 7.26
N LYS A 66 13.81 4.68 8.16
CA LYS A 66 14.92 5.17 8.96
C LYS A 66 16.18 5.39 8.12
N ASN A 67 16.53 4.47 7.23
CA ASN A 67 17.76 4.58 6.43
C ASN A 67 17.61 5.61 5.29
N VAL A 68 16.46 5.66 4.64
CA VAL A 68 16.25 6.52 3.47
C VAL A 68 15.85 7.93 3.88
N LEU A 69 14.93 8.08 4.84
CA LEU A 69 14.33 9.36 5.19
C LEU A 69 14.89 9.97 6.48
N ASP A 70 15.67 9.21 7.26
CA ASP A 70 16.13 9.56 8.62
C ASP A 70 14.97 9.93 9.56
N LYS A 71 13.87 9.17 9.46
CA LYS A 71 12.65 9.37 10.25
C LYS A 71 12.15 8.08 10.87
N ASN A 72 11.11 8.18 11.70
CA ASN A 72 10.43 7.03 12.23
C ASN A 72 9.23 6.68 11.34
N GLY A 73 9.28 5.50 10.74
CA GLY A 73 8.15 4.94 10.00
C GLY A 73 7.19 4.22 10.93
N LEU A 74 5.91 4.21 10.58
CA LEU A 74 4.92 3.38 11.24
C LEU A 74 3.94 2.85 10.20
N LEU A 75 3.62 1.56 10.34
CA LEU A 75 2.58 0.89 9.59
C LEU A 75 1.59 0.26 10.57
N THR A 76 0.32 0.63 10.44
CA THR A 76 -0.78 0.18 11.29
C THR A 76 -1.93 -0.38 10.46
N THR A 77 -2.67 -1.27 11.10
CA THR A 77 -3.95 -1.75 10.59
C THR A 77 -4.93 -1.70 11.74
N GLU A 78 -5.94 -0.86 11.61
CA GLU A 78 -6.99 -0.65 12.59
C GLU A 78 -8.34 -1.14 12.07
N GLN A 79 -9.27 -1.39 12.98
CA GLN A 79 -10.65 -1.61 12.60
C GLN A 79 -11.44 -0.36 12.98
N ASN A 80 -12.07 0.28 12.00
CA ASN A 80 -12.82 1.50 12.22
C ASN A 80 -14.18 1.24 12.87
N LYS A 81 -14.92 2.32 13.16
CA LYS A 81 -16.23 2.23 13.84
C LYS A 81 -17.29 1.47 13.05
N GLU A 82 -17.11 1.34 11.74
CA GLU A 82 -18.02 0.60 10.85
C GLU A 82 -17.65 -0.89 10.76
N GLY A 83 -16.48 -1.28 11.28
CA GLY A 83 -15.96 -2.63 11.25
C GLY A 83 -15.02 -2.93 10.08
N HIS A 84 -14.70 -1.93 9.26
CA HIS A 84 -13.76 -2.05 8.14
C HIS A 84 -12.31 -1.96 8.62
N LEU A 85 -11.40 -2.58 7.88
CA LEU A 85 -9.96 -2.42 8.12
C LEU A 85 -9.47 -1.11 7.50
N GLU A 86 -8.82 -0.29 8.31
CA GLU A 86 -8.11 0.91 7.91
C GLU A 86 -6.61 0.66 8.01
N TYR A 87 -5.91 0.97 6.92
CA TYR A 87 -4.47 0.81 6.81
C TYR A 87 -3.83 2.18 6.79
N TRP A 88 -2.75 2.33 7.52
CA TRP A 88 -1.98 3.57 7.50
C TRP A 88 -0.50 3.26 7.50
N ALA A 89 0.23 3.91 6.61
CA ALA A 89 1.67 3.84 6.51
C ALA A 89 2.19 5.26 6.36
N GLY A 90 3.10 5.68 7.24
CA GLY A 90 3.57 7.05 7.23
C GLY A 90 4.65 7.32 8.25
N LEU A 91 4.90 8.61 8.44
CA LEU A 91 5.93 9.15 9.31
C LEU A 91 5.34 9.56 10.65
N VAL A 92 6.04 9.20 11.72
CA VAL A 92 5.70 9.61 13.09
C VAL A 92 6.82 10.40 13.74
N ASN A 93 6.47 11.27 14.68
CA ASN A 93 7.44 11.96 15.51
C ASN A 93 8.02 11.02 16.60
N ASN A 94 8.94 11.52 17.42
CA ASN A 94 9.56 10.75 18.51
C ASN A 94 8.57 10.31 19.60
N GLN A 95 7.37 10.87 19.63
CA GLN A 95 6.28 10.50 20.55
C GLN A 95 5.30 9.50 19.91
N GLY A 96 5.53 9.08 18.66
CA GLY A 96 4.68 8.15 17.93
C GLY A 96 3.43 8.80 17.31
N GLN A 97 3.33 10.12 17.31
CA GLN A 97 2.21 10.83 16.68
C GLN A 97 2.45 10.98 15.18
N GLN A 98 1.39 10.78 14.40
CA GLN A 98 1.41 10.94 12.94
C GLN A 98 1.81 12.38 12.56
N THR A 99 2.62 12.49 11.52
CA THR A 99 3.06 13.79 10.98
C THR A 99 2.40 14.03 9.62
N SER A 100 1.99 15.28 9.36
CA SER A 100 1.43 15.70 8.08
C SER A 100 2.45 15.72 6.94
N GLU A 101 3.74 15.49 7.24
CA GLU A 101 4.78 15.35 6.22
C GLU A 101 4.54 14.15 5.30
N SER A 102 3.81 13.13 5.79
CA SER A 102 3.41 11.97 5.00
C SER A 102 2.42 12.31 3.88
N ASP A 103 1.72 13.45 3.99
CA ASP A 103 0.69 13.88 3.05
C ASP A 103 1.28 14.63 1.84
N GLY A 104 2.58 14.95 1.88
CA GLY A 104 3.28 15.53 0.74
C GLY A 104 3.50 14.50 -0.36
N HIS A 105 3.18 14.83 -1.61
CA HIS A 105 3.28 13.92 -2.76
C HIS A 105 4.62 13.18 -2.87
N SER A 106 5.75 13.87 -2.67
CA SER A 106 7.09 13.28 -2.75
C SER A 106 7.34 12.26 -1.64
N TYR A 107 6.90 12.55 -0.41
CA TYR A 107 7.01 11.61 0.71
C TYR A 107 6.08 10.42 0.55
N GLN A 108 4.86 10.64 0.06
CA GLN A 108 3.93 9.56 -0.20
C GLN A 108 4.50 8.56 -1.23
N LYS A 109 5.09 9.06 -2.33
CA LYS A 109 5.70 8.22 -3.37
C LYS A 109 6.81 7.33 -2.79
N ILE A 110 7.78 7.90 -2.06
CA ILE A 110 8.88 7.13 -1.49
C ILE A 110 8.43 6.17 -0.38
N LEU A 111 7.38 6.51 0.37
CA LEU A 111 6.77 5.60 1.35
C LEU A 111 6.09 4.40 0.66
N CYS A 112 5.38 4.61 -0.45
CA CYS A 112 4.83 3.51 -1.24
C CYS A 112 5.94 2.57 -1.74
N MET A 113 7.02 3.12 -2.30
CA MET A 113 8.17 2.33 -2.74
C MET A 113 8.78 1.52 -1.59
N GLY A 114 8.92 2.14 -0.41
CA GLY A 114 9.38 1.48 0.80
C GLY A 114 8.47 0.35 1.26
N TYR A 115 7.15 0.51 1.12
CA TYR A 115 6.18 -0.53 1.40
C TYR A 115 6.32 -1.71 0.43
N ASP A 116 6.44 -1.45 -0.87
CA ASP A 116 6.60 -2.50 -1.89
C ASP A 116 7.88 -3.32 -1.65
N ILE A 117 8.99 -2.66 -1.32
CA ILE A 117 10.23 -3.31 -0.91
C ILE A 117 10.01 -4.17 0.34
N SER A 118 9.29 -3.65 1.33
CA SER A 118 9.00 -4.37 2.58
C SER A 118 8.17 -5.63 2.35
N VAL A 119 7.21 -5.57 1.43
CA VAL A 119 6.41 -6.73 1.00
C VAL A 119 7.30 -7.76 0.33
N VAL A 120 8.02 -7.42 -0.74
CA VAL A 120 8.88 -8.38 -1.46
C VAL A 120 9.88 -9.02 -0.51
N SER A 121 10.52 -8.23 0.36
CA SER A 121 11.50 -8.69 1.34
C SER A 121 10.92 -9.69 2.34
N SER A 122 9.66 -9.52 2.73
CA SER A 122 8.99 -10.39 3.71
C SER A 122 8.50 -11.72 3.12
N TYR A 123 8.49 -11.84 1.79
CA TYR A 123 8.03 -13.03 1.06
C TYR A 123 9.18 -13.80 0.38
N LEU A 124 10.44 -13.47 0.64
CA LEU A 124 11.59 -14.08 -0.05
C LEU A 124 11.72 -15.59 0.17
N ASP A 125 11.24 -16.11 1.29
CA ASP A 125 11.22 -17.55 1.58
C ASP A 125 10.01 -18.27 0.95
N LYS A 126 9.15 -17.54 0.22
CA LYS A 126 7.95 -18.06 -0.44
C LYS A 126 8.09 -18.02 -1.96
N ASN A 127 7.13 -18.67 -2.63
CA ASN A 127 6.93 -18.55 -4.07
C ASN A 127 6.25 -17.21 -4.37
N PHE A 128 7.02 -16.14 -4.36
CA PHE A 128 6.56 -14.77 -4.60
C PHE A 128 7.44 -14.08 -5.65
N ILE A 129 6.95 -12.95 -6.16
CA ILE A 129 7.67 -12.11 -7.13
C ILE A 129 8.98 -11.62 -6.49
N ARG A 130 10.08 -11.67 -7.26
CA ARG A 130 11.44 -11.28 -6.82
C ARG A 130 11.99 -10.10 -7.61
N PHE A 131 11.12 -9.28 -8.17
CA PHE A 131 11.52 -8.02 -8.78
C PHE A 131 10.55 -6.91 -8.41
N ILE A 132 11.04 -5.67 -8.45
CA ILE A 132 10.27 -4.46 -8.24
C ILE A 132 10.54 -3.53 -9.43
N TYR A 133 9.50 -2.86 -9.91
CA TYR A 133 9.60 -1.85 -10.95
C TYR A 133 8.92 -0.57 -10.47
N HIS A 134 9.67 0.54 -10.40
CA HIS A 134 9.11 1.85 -10.07
C HIS A 134 9.44 2.86 -11.17
N ASP A 135 8.40 3.56 -11.63
CA ASP A 135 8.52 4.62 -12.62
C ASP A 135 8.61 6.00 -11.99
N GLY A 136 9.57 6.81 -12.46
CA GLY A 136 9.82 8.15 -11.95
C GLY A 136 10.04 8.17 -10.44
N GLY A 137 10.71 7.16 -9.87
CA GLY A 137 10.73 6.91 -8.43
C GLY A 137 11.38 8.02 -7.59
N LEU A 138 12.25 8.83 -8.21
CA LEU A 138 13.04 9.88 -7.53
C LEU A 138 12.53 11.30 -7.77
N GLU A 139 11.47 11.46 -8.56
CA GLU A 139 10.89 12.77 -8.87
C GLU A 139 10.59 13.59 -7.61
N THR A 140 10.93 14.88 -7.63
CA THR A 140 10.61 15.85 -6.56
C THR A 140 11.20 15.56 -5.17
N LEU A 141 12.02 14.51 -5.03
CA LEU A 141 12.70 14.17 -3.79
C LEU A 141 14.00 15.00 -3.64
N ASP A 142 14.43 15.34 -2.42
CA ASP A 142 15.72 16.00 -2.24
C ASP A 142 16.89 15.04 -2.46
N ASP A 143 18.00 15.57 -2.97
CA ASP A 143 19.17 14.79 -3.39
C ASP A 143 19.77 13.95 -2.27
N ARG A 144 19.70 14.40 -1.01
CA ARG A 144 20.16 13.60 0.12
C ARG A 144 19.34 12.31 0.27
N LYS A 145 18.01 12.40 0.19
CA LYS A 145 17.14 11.22 0.29
C LYS A 145 17.22 10.34 -0.95
N LYS A 146 17.44 10.92 -2.14
CA LYS A 146 17.73 10.17 -3.37
C LYS A 146 19.01 9.33 -3.22
N ASN A 147 20.11 9.94 -2.75
CA ASN A 147 21.36 9.21 -2.48
C ASN A 147 21.14 8.08 -1.49
N ASN A 148 20.51 8.37 -0.34
CA ASN A 148 20.21 7.34 0.66
C ASN A 148 19.35 6.19 0.08
N PHE A 149 18.37 6.51 -0.77
CA PHE A 149 17.54 5.50 -1.42
C PHE A 149 18.35 4.62 -2.38
N LEU A 150 19.19 5.22 -3.21
CA LEU A 150 20.00 4.51 -4.20
C LEU A 150 21.04 3.60 -3.51
N GLU A 151 21.72 4.10 -2.47
CA GLU A 151 22.62 3.30 -1.64
C GLU A 151 21.87 2.17 -0.93
N PHE A 152 20.69 2.46 -0.37
CA PHE A 152 19.86 1.45 0.29
C PHE A 152 19.47 0.35 -0.69
N ILE A 153 18.97 0.70 -1.88
CA ILE A 153 18.42 -0.30 -2.79
C ILE A 153 19.52 -1.13 -3.45
N ASP A 154 20.67 -0.54 -3.77
CA ASP A 154 21.84 -1.26 -4.26
C ASP A 154 22.28 -2.33 -3.25
N TRP A 155 22.56 -1.93 -2.01
CA TRP A 155 22.99 -2.87 -0.98
C TRP A 155 21.91 -3.91 -0.64
N TYR A 156 20.66 -3.46 -0.47
CA TYR A 156 19.59 -4.29 0.06
C TYR A 156 19.07 -5.30 -0.96
N SER A 157 18.96 -4.93 -2.23
CA SER A 157 18.53 -5.83 -3.30
C SER A 157 19.51 -6.99 -3.48
N ASN A 158 20.82 -6.71 -3.42
CA ASN A 158 21.88 -7.72 -3.44
C ASN A 158 21.84 -8.64 -2.22
N LEU A 159 21.67 -8.09 -1.02
CA LEU A 159 21.60 -8.88 0.22
C LEU A 159 20.40 -9.83 0.22
N MET A 160 19.24 -9.34 -0.22
CA MET A 160 17.97 -10.05 -0.13
C MET A 160 17.66 -10.92 -1.35
N GLY A 161 18.35 -10.71 -2.47
CA GLY A 161 18.17 -11.50 -3.69
C GLY A 161 16.88 -11.18 -4.44
N PHE A 162 16.54 -9.89 -4.56
CA PHE A 162 15.50 -9.41 -5.48
C PHE A 162 16.09 -8.42 -6.49
N GLN A 163 15.51 -8.32 -7.67
CA GLN A 163 15.91 -7.35 -8.68
C GLN A 163 15.12 -6.05 -8.50
N TYR A 164 15.81 -4.91 -8.45
CA TYR A 164 15.15 -3.61 -8.42
C TYR A 164 15.34 -2.89 -9.75
N ILE A 165 14.23 -2.44 -10.35
CA ILE A 165 14.21 -1.73 -11.63
C ILE A 165 13.61 -0.35 -11.40
N LEU A 166 14.34 0.68 -11.83
CA LEU A 166 13.97 2.08 -11.70
C LEU A 166 14.07 2.77 -13.04
N THR A 167 13.04 3.52 -13.41
CA THR A 167 13.11 4.49 -14.51
C THR A 167 13.10 5.90 -13.94
N LEU A 168 13.87 6.78 -14.58
CA LEU A 168 14.08 8.16 -14.16
C LEU A 168 14.55 9.01 -15.34
N ILE A 169 14.38 10.33 -15.23
CA ILE A 169 15.01 11.31 -16.12
C ILE A 169 16.35 11.71 -15.50
N ASP A 170 17.36 12.00 -16.32
CA ASP A 170 18.70 12.39 -15.86
C ASP A 170 18.67 13.55 -14.85
N THR A 171 17.76 14.51 -15.04
CA THR A 171 17.57 15.64 -14.11
C THR A 171 17.05 15.26 -12.73
N ASP A 172 16.50 14.06 -12.57
CA ASP A 172 16.07 13.55 -11.27
C ASP A 172 17.21 12.84 -10.51
N LEU A 173 18.37 12.64 -11.11
CA LEU A 173 19.54 12.12 -10.39
C LEU A 173 20.17 13.20 -9.50
N PRO A 174 20.74 12.81 -8.35
CA PRO A 174 21.66 13.68 -7.63
C PRO A 174 22.81 14.12 -8.55
N PRO A 175 23.28 15.38 -8.49
CA PRO A 175 24.22 15.95 -9.46
C PRO A 175 25.51 15.14 -9.72
N ASP A 176 26.01 14.44 -8.69
CA ASP A 176 27.26 13.68 -8.75
C ASP A 176 27.05 12.16 -8.85
N TYR A 177 25.79 11.71 -8.90
CA TYR A 177 25.47 10.28 -8.93
C TYR A 177 25.60 9.74 -10.37
N LYS A 178 26.28 8.61 -10.51
CA LYS A 178 26.40 7.87 -11.78
C LYS A 178 26.24 6.39 -11.53
N PHE A 179 25.38 5.75 -12.32
CA PHE A 179 25.30 4.30 -12.36
C PHE A 179 26.52 3.70 -13.05
N ALA A 180 26.89 2.47 -12.66
CA ALA A 180 27.82 1.70 -13.46
C ALA A 180 27.15 1.31 -14.78
N ASP A 181 27.94 1.13 -15.84
CA ASP A 181 27.41 0.76 -17.16
C ASP A 181 26.59 -0.55 -17.11
N ASP A 182 26.99 -1.48 -16.23
CA ASP A 182 26.31 -2.77 -16.04
C ASP A 182 24.96 -2.65 -15.31
N ASP A 183 24.71 -1.55 -14.59
CA ASP A 183 23.41 -1.28 -13.94
C ASP A 183 22.40 -0.65 -14.91
N ILE A 184 22.86 -0.17 -16.07
CA ILE A 184 22.04 0.52 -17.06
C ILE A 184 21.55 -0.47 -18.11
N VAL A 185 20.30 -0.90 -17.97
CA VAL A 185 19.66 -1.80 -18.96
C VAL A 185 19.38 -1.08 -20.28
N LYS A 186 18.94 0.18 -20.22
CA LYS A 186 18.56 0.95 -21.41
C LYS A 186 18.63 2.46 -21.16
N VAL A 187 19.31 3.16 -22.05
CA VAL A 187 19.22 4.62 -22.19
C VAL A 187 18.23 4.96 -23.30
N LEU A 188 17.34 5.91 -23.02
CA LEU A 188 16.38 6.48 -23.97
C LEU A 188 16.71 7.96 -24.20
N HIS A 189 16.49 8.45 -25.41
CA HIS A 189 16.67 9.86 -25.78
C HIS A 189 15.75 10.24 -26.94
N ASP A 190 15.52 11.54 -27.11
CA ASP A 190 14.64 12.08 -28.14
C ASP A 190 15.39 12.54 -29.41
N ASP A 191 16.72 12.35 -29.49
CA ASP A 191 17.56 12.74 -30.65
C ASP A 191 17.36 11.89 -31.92
N GLY A 192 16.33 11.06 -31.98
CA GLY A 192 16.04 10.17 -33.10
C GLY A 192 15.13 9.02 -32.72
N ASN A 193 14.67 8.27 -33.72
CA ASN A 193 13.78 7.12 -33.46
C ASN A 193 14.47 6.03 -32.65
N ASP A 194 15.78 5.81 -32.83
CA ASP A 194 16.56 4.75 -32.16
C ASP A 194 16.70 4.92 -30.64
N GLY A 195 16.58 6.16 -30.17
CA GLY A 195 16.51 6.52 -28.75
C GLY A 195 15.16 6.21 -28.10
N LEU A 196 14.09 6.02 -28.89
CA LEU A 196 12.75 5.72 -28.37
C LEU A 196 12.60 4.26 -27.97
N LEU A 197 11.67 3.98 -27.04
CA LEU A 197 11.39 2.63 -26.56
C LEU A 197 11.03 1.65 -27.70
N PHE A 198 10.21 2.10 -28.65
CA PHE A 198 9.73 1.28 -29.78
C PHE A 198 10.53 1.46 -31.07
N LYS A 199 11.57 2.29 -31.05
CA LYS A 199 12.43 2.54 -32.22
C LYS A 199 11.69 3.01 -33.49
N MET A 200 10.61 3.77 -33.34
CA MET A 200 9.74 4.21 -34.43
C MET A 200 9.20 5.62 -34.18
N ALA A 201 8.78 6.32 -35.25
CA ALA A 201 8.25 7.68 -35.14
C ALA A 201 6.95 7.73 -34.30
N PRO A 202 6.76 8.77 -33.47
CA PRO A 202 5.50 9.02 -32.78
C PRO A 202 4.39 9.35 -33.80
N TRP A 203 3.15 8.96 -33.47
CA TRP A 203 1.97 9.11 -34.34
C TRP A 203 1.41 10.53 -34.37
#